data_AF-A0A328FC18-F1
#
_entry.id   AF-A0A328FC18-F1
#
_cell.length_a   1.000
_cell.length_b   1.000
_cell.length_c   1.000
_cell.angle_alpha   90.00
_cell.angle_beta   90.00
_cell.angle_gamma   90.00
#
_symmetry.space_group_name_H-M   'P 1'
#
loop_
_entity.id
_entity.type
_entity.pdbx_description
1 polymer ?
#
loop_
_entity_poly.entity_id
_entity_poly.type
_entity_poly.pdbx_seq_one_letter_code
_entity_poly.pdbx_strand_id
1 'polypeptide(L)'
;MSVTSSDAPNSDTLASAGTEIVETVTPGFTDGEVVKTKLQTGVDLNGAVSIIPTTLCPGKGSFPDADCLIKYGAEDLFLLFGKGVRQSGDTAATCVLSGPAQKWKEAQIKDIGFGHFDGLATTSRVSLVSFPSRVNPPLVDYQTGAITASDLNFPLQSIENYIGYYFQTQSLWPVLDHEFKVGPKDIVNQLITDFSKPTPVAYTLAIFKMPGYKEGHSIAPYGVETVNATESRIIVYDNNFPKQRQYITVDMAANTWRYVTASTPGEPSDVYFDTASGKTSGGLSILPTNAGLRAAATGMVAGTLTFQSSGEGAILVENDEGQATGYAFDIEEDINEIPDAELFYFKGELCFDVLPRIKVPFFEADDTLYSVFISGKKIDDIAQGSLTITGAGFAIGVNDVNLVPDEFFEFKLNPDGDHISFTATETGETPRHLYLLRSYLRRRSEHHL
;
A
#
# COMPACT_ATOMS: atom_id res chain seq x y z
N MET A 1 -40.45 -62.14 13.76
CA MET A 1 -40.53 -61.82 15.19
C MET A 1 -39.66 -60.60 15.45
N SER A 2 -40.08 -59.74 16.37
CA SER A 2 -39.56 -58.38 16.58
C SER A 2 -38.47 -58.33 17.68
N VAL A 3 -38.13 -57.11 18.15
CA VAL A 3 -37.21 -56.73 19.26
C VAL A 3 -35.80 -56.33 18.80
N THR A 4 -35.17 -55.19 19.15
CA THR A 4 -35.57 -53.75 19.40
C THR A 4 -34.26 -52.95 19.64
N SER A 5 -34.21 -51.64 19.32
CA SER A 5 -33.45 -50.53 19.99
C SER A 5 -31.91 -50.67 20.21
N SER A 6 -31.05 -49.65 20.26
CA SER A 6 -31.05 -48.20 19.97
C SER A 6 -29.56 -47.79 19.73
N ASP A 7 -29.10 -46.56 19.50
CA ASP A 7 -29.66 -45.19 19.39
C ASP A 7 -28.83 -44.42 18.33
N ALA A 8 -29.41 -43.41 17.67
CA ALA A 8 -28.65 -42.40 16.92
C ALA A 8 -29.47 -41.10 16.78
N PRO A 9 -29.05 -39.96 17.35
CA PRO A 9 -29.82 -38.72 17.29
C PRO A 9 -29.66 -38.00 15.94
N ASN A 10 -30.74 -38.04 15.17
CA ASN A 10 -31.30 -36.97 14.34
C ASN A 10 -30.37 -36.15 13.43
N SER A 11 -30.41 -36.47 12.14
CA SER A 11 -30.43 -35.45 11.09
C SER A 11 -31.84 -34.84 11.00
N ASP A 12 -31.96 -33.53 11.23
CA ASP A 12 -33.10 -32.65 10.89
C ASP A 12 -32.70 -31.24 11.36
N THR A 13 -32.85 -30.13 10.63
CA THR A 13 -33.69 -29.81 9.47
C THR A 13 -33.00 -28.73 8.60
N LEU A 14 -33.05 -28.88 7.28
CA LEU A 14 -32.68 -27.82 6.31
C LEU A 14 -33.94 -27.32 5.59
N ALA A 15 -34.79 -26.56 6.30
CA ALA A 15 -35.92 -25.84 5.72
C ALA A 15 -36.40 -24.70 6.63
N SER A 16 -36.91 -23.63 6.03
CA SER A 16 -37.55 -22.46 6.67
C SER A 16 -36.76 -21.75 7.78
N ALA A 17 -35.97 -20.74 7.39
CA ALA A 17 -35.88 -19.50 8.16
C ALA A 17 -36.70 -18.45 7.41
N GLY A 18 -37.93 -18.20 7.89
CA GLY A 18 -38.76 -17.11 7.41
C GLY A 18 -38.25 -15.76 7.91
N THR A 19 -38.70 -14.70 7.27
CA THR A 19 -38.41 -13.32 7.69
C THR A 19 -39.04 -13.03 9.05
N GLU A 20 -38.25 -13.00 10.12
CA GLU A 20 -38.64 -12.32 11.37
C GLU A 20 -37.82 -11.04 11.53
N ILE A 21 -38.54 -9.91 11.50
CA ILE A 21 -38.03 -8.59 11.84
C ILE A 21 -38.11 -8.47 13.36
N VAL A 22 -36.96 -8.36 14.02
CA VAL A 22 -36.90 -7.93 15.42
C VAL A 22 -36.30 -6.52 15.44
N GLU A 23 -37.17 -5.53 15.52
CA GLU A 23 -36.79 -4.13 15.69
C GLU A 23 -36.29 -3.86 17.11
N THR A 24 -35.17 -3.15 17.21
CA THR A 24 -34.95 -2.17 18.28
C THR A 24 -34.55 -0.85 17.63
N VAL A 25 -35.56 -0.02 17.37
CA VAL A 25 -35.43 1.26 16.67
C VAL A 25 -34.64 2.26 17.50
N THR A 26 -33.54 2.76 16.95
CA THR A 26 -32.94 4.04 17.37
C THR A 26 -33.63 5.16 16.59
N PRO A 27 -34.34 6.11 17.22
CA PRO A 27 -35.16 7.07 16.49
C PRO A 27 -34.30 8.11 15.75
N GLY A 28 -34.41 8.16 14.41
CA GLY A 28 -33.77 9.21 13.61
C GLY A 28 -33.58 8.95 12.12
N PHE A 29 -33.66 7.70 11.66
CA PHE A 29 -33.37 7.35 10.26
C PHE A 29 -34.50 6.54 9.62
N THR A 30 -34.96 6.99 8.45
CA THR A 30 -35.82 6.21 7.55
C THR A 30 -34.97 5.21 6.76
N ASP A 31 -35.39 3.95 6.70
CA ASP A 31 -34.68 2.92 5.94
C ASP A 31 -34.52 3.29 4.46
N GLY A 32 -33.29 3.57 4.05
CA GLY A 32 -32.85 3.33 2.68
C GLY A 32 -32.59 1.85 2.47
N GLU A 33 -32.62 1.38 1.23
CA GLU A 33 -32.38 -0.03 0.90
C GLU A 33 -30.89 -0.38 1.08
N VAL A 34 -30.50 -0.70 2.31
CA VAL A 34 -29.15 -1.20 2.62
C VAL A 34 -29.01 -2.57 1.99
N VAL A 35 -28.12 -2.70 1.01
CA VAL A 35 -27.67 -4.01 0.51
C VAL A 35 -26.82 -4.66 1.61
N LYS A 36 -27.49 -5.33 2.55
CA LYS A 36 -26.87 -6.03 3.68
C LYS A 36 -26.15 -7.28 3.18
N THR A 37 -24.89 -7.09 2.79
CA THR A 37 -24.00 -8.15 2.32
C THR A 37 -23.64 -9.11 3.47
N LYS A 38 -23.29 -10.36 3.15
CA LYS A 38 -22.84 -11.36 4.13
C LYS A 38 -21.61 -10.94 4.96
N LEU A 39 -20.90 -9.88 4.55
CA LEU A 39 -19.83 -9.27 5.34
C LEU A 39 -20.36 -8.68 6.67
N GLN A 40 -21.62 -8.22 6.73
CA GLN A 40 -22.19 -7.67 7.97
C GLN A 40 -22.30 -8.68 9.13
N THR A 41 -22.35 -10.00 8.86
CA THR A 41 -22.44 -11.00 9.94
C THR A 41 -21.09 -11.39 10.54
N GLY A 42 -19.99 -10.74 10.12
CA GLY A 42 -18.63 -10.99 10.63
C GLY A 42 -17.79 -9.74 10.87
N VAL A 43 -18.16 -8.58 10.31
CA VAL A 43 -17.55 -7.28 10.69
C VAL A 43 -18.20 -6.82 12.00
N ASP A 44 -17.75 -7.40 13.10
CA ASP A 44 -17.95 -6.81 14.42
C ASP A 44 -17.20 -5.45 14.44
N LEU A 45 -17.86 -4.38 14.86
CA LEU A 45 -17.18 -3.08 15.07
C LEU A 45 -16.23 -3.14 16.29
N ASN A 46 -16.35 -4.16 17.14
CA ASN A 46 -15.34 -4.54 18.14
C ASN A 46 -14.23 -5.43 17.55
N GLY A 47 -14.35 -5.89 16.30
CA GLY A 47 -13.38 -6.73 15.59
C GLY A 47 -12.12 -6.02 15.10
N ALA A 48 -11.90 -4.76 15.50
CA ALA A 48 -10.74 -3.96 15.14
C ALA A 48 -9.83 -3.71 16.35
N VAL A 49 -8.54 -4.03 16.21
CA VAL A 49 -7.53 -3.56 17.16
C VAL A 49 -7.45 -2.04 17.05
N SER A 50 -7.54 -1.33 18.16
CA SER A 50 -7.27 0.11 18.20
C SER A 50 -5.76 0.36 18.22
N ILE A 51 -5.04 -0.12 17.21
CA ILE A 51 -3.62 0.22 17.02
C ILE A 51 -3.58 1.62 16.44
N ILE A 52 -3.07 2.56 17.23
CA ILE A 52 -2.86 3.94 16.81
C ILE A 52 -1.55 3.95 15.99
N PRO A 53 -1.52 4.32 14.68
CA PRO A 53 -0.31 4.37 13.88
C PRO A 53 0.95 4.96 14.56
N THR A 54 0.80 5.96 15.42
CA THR A 54 1.92 6.59 16.18
C THR A 54 2.56 5.68 17.23
N THR A 55 1.93 4.56 17.61
CA THR A 55 2.52 3.56 18.51
C THR A 55 3.28 2.46 17.78
N LEU A 56 3.16 2.33 16.45
CA LEU A 56 3.87 1.31 15.65
C LEU A 56 5.29 1.76 15.28
N CYS A 57 5.43 2.95 14.70
CA CYS A 57 6.69 3.69 14.66
C CYS A 57 6.45 5.08 15.26
N PRO A 58 7.14 5.46 16.36
CA PRO A 58 7.04 6.81 16.89
C PRO A 58 7.92 7.78 16.07
N GLY A 59 7.29 8.64 15.26
CA GLY A 59 7.97 9.73 14.55
C GLY A 59 7.00 10.66 13.82
N LYS A 60 7.17 11.98 14.00
CA LYS A 60 6.65 13.00 13.07
C LYS A 60 7.87 13.75 12.51
N GLY A 61 8.08 13.72 11.20
CA GLY A 61 9.06 14.59 10.51
C GLY A 61 10.55 14.27 10.69
N SER A 62 10.92 13.03 10.97
CA SER A 62 12.32 12.57 10.91
C SER A 62 12.36 11.14 10.39
N PHE A 63 13.28 10.81 9.47
CA PHE A 63 13.50 9.41 9.05
C PHE A 63 13.69 8.52 10.28
N PRO A 64 12.79 7.57 10.58
CA PRO A 64 12.88 6.81 11.81
C PRO A 64 13.87 5.67 11.64
N ASP A 65 14.92 5.70 12.44
CA ASP A 65 15.90 4.62 12.56
C ASP A 65 15.78 3.88 13.90
N ALA A 66 16.16 2.60 13.89
CA ALA A 66 16.21 1.64 15.00
C ALA A 66 14.89 1.25 15.72
N ASP A 67 14.08 2.21 16.19
CA ASP A 67 13.07 1.97 17.24
C ASP A 67 11.65 1.63 16.76
N CYS A 68 11.39 1.53 15.45
CA CYS A 68 10.07 1.08 14.99
C CYS A 68 9.77 -0.36 15.44
N LEU A 69 8.58 -0.61 15.97
CA LEU A 69 8.16 -1.94 16.40
C LEU A 69 8.03 -2.90 15.23
N ILE A 70 7.55 -2.46 14.07
CA ILE A 70 7.45 -3.30 12.88
C ILE A 70 8.84 -3.74 12.43
N LYS A 71 9.09 -5.06 12.46
CA LYS A 71 10.32 -5.66 11.91
C LYS A 71 9.97 -6.43 10.63
N TYR A 72 10.65 -6.07 9.55
CA TYR A 72 10.48 -6.67 8.22
C TYR A 72 11.82 -7.30 7.79
N GLY A 73 11.80 -8.59 7.46
CA GLY A 73 12.98 -9.47 7.50
C GLY A 73 13.36 -10.15 6.18
N ALA A 74 14.44 -10.94 6.22
CA ALA A 74 14.92 -11.69 5.06
C ALA A 74 13.95 -12.79 4.60
N GLU A 75 13.21 -13.38 5.54
CA GLU A 75 12.16 -14.36 5.27
C GLU A 75 11.01 -13.71 4.48
N ASP A 76 10.58 -12.52 4.88
CA ASP A 76 9.50 -11.76 4.23
C ASP A 76 9.85 -11.39 2.78
N LEU A 77 11.07 -10.89 2.53
CA LEU A 77 11.54 -10.63 1.17
C LEU A 77 11.60 -11.90 0.33
N PHE A 78 11.97 -13.05 0.91
CA PHE A 78 11.96 -14.32 0.18
C PHE A 78 10.53 -14.77 -0.15
N LEU A 79 9.54 -14.47 0.71
CA LEU A 79 8.13 -14.75 0.43
C LEU A 79 7.56 -13.86 -0.68
N LEU A 80 7.90 -12.56 -0.69
CA LEU A 80 7.47 -11.64 -1.76
C LEU A 80 8.19 -11.89 -3.10
N PHE A 81 9.52 -12.03 -3.07
CA PHE A 81 10.37 -11.99 -4.27
C PHE A 81 10.98 -13.34 -4.68
N GLY A 82 10.73 -14.39 -3.89
CA GLY A 82 11.29 -15.72 -4.11
C GLY A 82 12.82 -15.75 -4.07
N LYS A 83 13.41 -16.58 -4.93
CA LYS A 83 14.86 -16.82 -4.96
C LYS A 83 15.70 -15.66 -5.52
N GLY A 84 15.08 -14.58 -6.03
CA GLY A 84 15.79 -13.45 -6.63
C GLY A 84 16.51 -12.54 -5.62
N VAL A 85 15.98 -12.41 -4.41
CA VAL A 85 16.54 -11.52 -3.36
C VAL A 85 17.76 -12.06 -2.64
N ARG A 86 18.15 -13.32 -2.84
CA ARG A 86 19.16 -13.99 -2.01
C ARG A 86 20.59 -13.82 -2.53
N GLN A 87 21.53 -13.66 -1.61
CA GLN A 87 22.95 -13.98 -1.81
C GLN A 87 23.20 -15.48 -1.62
N SER A 88 22.55 -16.10 -0.62
CA SER A 88 22.66 -17.54 -0.31
C SER A 88 21.44 -18.05 0.49
N GLY A 89 21.42 -19.35 0.77
CA GLY A 89 20.24 -20.06 1.30
C GLY A 89 19.23 -20.41 0.21
N ASP A 90 18.40 -21.44 0.41
CA ASP A 90 17.45 -21.93 -0.60
C ASP A 90 15.98 -21.91 -0.15
N THR A 91 15.74 -21.54 1.11
CA THR A 91 14.42 -21.41 1.74
C THR A 91 14.30 -20.06 2.44
N ALA A 92 13.08 -19.64 2.74
CA ALA A 92 12.81 -18.36 3.40
C ALA A 92 13.55 -18.25 4.75
N ALA A 93 13.45 -19.29 5.60
CA ALA A 93 14.17 -19.40 6.88
C ALA A 93 15.71 -19.54 6.78
N THR A 94 16.28 -19.74 5.58
CA THR A 94 17.75 -19.76 5.36
C THR A 94 18.23 -18.60 4.49
N CYS A 95 17.34 -17.69 4.09
CA CYS A 95 17.67 -16.63 3.15
C CYS A 95 18.67 -15.63 3.75
N VAL A 96 19.84 -15.52 3.10
CA VAL A 96 20.74 -14.38 3.28
C VAL A 96 20.47 -13.43 2.12
N LEU A 97 20.07 -12.19 2.41
CA LEU A 97 19.75 -11.20 1.37
C LEU A 97 20.98 -10.79 0.57
N SER A 98 20.76 -10.49 -0.71
CA SER A 98 21.72 -9.76 -1.55
C SER A 98 21.77 -8.29 -1.11
N GLY A 99 22.88 -7.61 -1.40
CA GLY A 99 23.03 -6.17 -1.14
C GLY A 99 21.85 -5.33 -1.68
N PRO A 100 21.44 -5.51 -2.95
CA PRO A 100 20.29 -4.81 -3.52
C PRO A 100 18.98 -5.08 -2.77
N ALA A 101 18.70 -6.33 -2.41
CA ALA A 101 17.50 -6.68 -1.65
C ALA A 101 17.52 -6.10 -0.22
N GLN A 102 18.69 -6.06 0.42
CA GLN A 102 18.88 -5.41 1.71
C GLN A 102 18.65 -3.90 1.62
N LYS A 103 19.05 -3.22 0.53
CA LYS A 103 18.74 -1.80 0.32
C LYS A 103 17.28 -1.52 0.01
N TRP A 104 16.64 -2.35 -0.81
CA TRP A 104 15.20 -2.27 -1.04
C TRP A 104 14.41 -2.39 0.29
N LYS A 105 14.81 -3.34 1.15
CA LYS A 105 14.26 -3.51 2.50
C LYS A 105 14.48 -2.29 3.40
N GLU A 106 15.67 -1.70 3.37
CA GLU A 106 15.97 -0.49 4.17
C GLU A 106 15.12 0.71 3.73
N ALA A 107 14.95 0.93 2.42
CA ALA A 107 14.03 1.96 1.90
C ALA A 107 12.58 1.70 2.34
N GLN A 108 12.10 0.46 2.18
CA GLN A 108 10.76 0.05 2.60
C GLN A 108 10.52 0.19 4.12
N ILE A 109 11.54 -0.01 4.96
CA ILE A 109 11.46 0.23 6.41
C ILE A 109 11.36 1.72 6.72
N LYS A 110 12.08 2.58 5.99
CA LYS A 110 11.89 4.05 6.11
C LYS A 110 10.46 4.45 5.73
N ASP A 111 9.88 3.85 4.69
CA ASP A 111 8.51 4.15 4.25
C ASP A 111 7.44 3.82 5.30
N ILE A 112 7.61 2.70 6.05
CA ILE A 112 6.75 2.37 7.21
C ILE A 112 6.77 3.50 8.26
N GLY A 113 7.89 4.20 8.36
CA GLY A 113 8.06 5.37 9.20
C GLY A 113 7.06 6.49 8.95
N PHE A 114 6.57 6.63 7.71
CA PHE A 114 5.62 7.67 7.32
C PHE A 114 4.16 7.24 7.44
N GLY A 115 3.87 5.95 7.71
CA GLY A 115 2.49 5.49 7.83
C GLY A 115 2.35 3.97 7.89
N HIS A 116 1.17 3.51 8.29
CA HIS A 116 0.87 2.07 8.49
C HIS A 116 -0.41 1.62 7.79
N PHE A 117 -1.07 2.54 7.09
CA PHE A 117 -2.49 2.47 6.78
C PHE A 117 -2.86 1.27 5.91
N ASP A 118 -2.12 1.02 4.82
CA ASP A 118 -2.45 -0.09 3.92
C ASP A 118 -2.17 -1.45 4.58
N GLY A 119 -1.17 -1.54 5.45
CA GLY A 119 -0.92 -2.72 6.28
C GLY A 119 -2.08 -2.97 7.26
N LEU A 120 -2.52 -1.94 7.99
CA LEU A 120 -3.65 -2.02 8.91
C LEU A 120 -4.98 -2.36 8.20
N ALA A 121 -5.26 -1.69 7.08
CA ALA A 121 -6.45 -1.93 6.26
C ALA A 121 -6.44 -3.34 5.66
N THR A 122 -5.32 -3.77 5.07
CA THR A 122 -5.15 -5.11 4.49
C THR A 122 -5.25 -6.19 5.58
N THR A 123 -4.52 -6.06 6.70
CA THR A 123 -4.61 -7.02 7.82
C THR A 123 -6.04 -7.12 8.35
N SER A 124 -6.76 -6.00 8.53
CA SER A 124 -8.17 -6.05 8.97
C SER A 124 -9.07 -6.85 8.00
N ARG A 125 -8.79 -6.81 6.69
CA ARG A 125 -9.53 -7.56 5.67
C ARG A 125 -9.13 -9.04 5.64
N VAL A 126 -7.83 -9.34 5.69
CA VAL A 126 -7.31 -10.71 5.66
C VAL A 126 -7.72 -11.49 6.92
N SER A 127 -7.74 -10.86 8.09
CA SER A 127 -8.14 -11.52 9.34
C SER A 127 -9.65 -11.74 9.47
N LEU A 128 -10.49 -10.84 8.93
CA LEU A 128 -11.96 -10.96 9.02
C LEU A 128 -12.59 -11.83 7.92
N VAL A 129 -12.03 -11.82 6.71
CA VAL A 129 -12.47 -12.71 5.63
C VAL A 129 -11.64 -13.98 5.72
N SER A 130 -12.26 -15.12 6.07
CA SER A 130 -11.60 -16.42 6.25
C SER A 130 -11.00 -16.96 4.93
N PHE A 131 -9.94 -16.34 4.44
CA PHE A 131 -9.19 -16.76 3.26
C PHE A 131 -8.42 -18.05 3.59
N PRO A 132 -8.71 -19.18 2.94
CA PRO A 132 -8.03 -20.44 3.19
C PRO A 132 -6.64 -20.44 2.53
N SER A 133 -5.70 -19.74 3.15
CA SER A 133 -4.27 -19.80 2.83
C SER A 133 -3.46 -19.82 4.12
N ARG A 134 -2.23 -20.35 4.07
CA ARG A 134 -1.34 -20.53 5.23
C ARG A 134 -0.79 -19.21 5.82
N VAL A 135 -1.37 -18.08 5.45
CA VAL A 135 -0.89 -16.73 5.76
C VAL A 135 -1.79 -16.02 6.77
N ASN A 136 -3.00 -16.52 7.07
CA ASN A 136 -3.87 -15.93 8.10
C ASN A 136 -4.03 -16.91 9.28
N PRO A 137 -3.10 -16.91 10.25
CA PRO A 137 -3.27 -17.69 11.47
C PRO A 137 -4.42 -17.08 12.30
N PRO A 138 -5.33 -17.88 12.88
CA PRO A 138 -6.42 -17.37 13.71
C PRO A 138 -5.89 -16.56 14.91
N LEU A 139 -6.68 -15.59 15.40
CA LEU A 139 -6.23 -14.64 16.43
C LEU A 139 -5.66 -15.29 17.71
N VAL A 140 -6.15 -16.49 18.04
CA VAL A 140 -5.66 -17.32 19.15
C VAL A 140 -4.18 -17.73 19.03
N ASP A 141 -3.65 -17.83 17.80
CA ASP A 141 -2.25 -18.18 17.53
C ASP A 141 -1.31 -16.98 17.80
N TYR A 142 -1.82 -15.75 17.71
CA TYR A 142 -1.11 -14.54 18.12
C TYR A 142 -1.19 -14.31 19.63
N GLN A 143 -2.38 -14.52 20.21
CA GLN A 143 -2.60 -14.39 21.65
C GLN A 143 -3.67 -15.38 22.13
N THR A 144 -3.30 -16.27 23.05
CA THR A 144 -4.21 -17.22 23.69
C THR A 144 -5.46 -16.51 24.25
N GLY A 145 -6.64 -16.94 23.79
CA GLY A 145 -7.93 -16.40 24.22
C GLY A 145 -8.44 -15.18 23.43
N ALA A 146 -7.70 -14.67 22.44
CA ALA A 146 -8.22 -13.66 21.52
C ALA A 146 -9.24 -14.28 20.55
N ILE A 147 -10.43 -13.68 20.49
CA ILE A 147 -11.57 -14.06 19.65
C ILE A 147 -11.86 -12.93 18.64
N THR A 148 -11.80 -11.68 19.08
CA THR A 148 -11.88 -10.47 18.28
C THR A 148 -10.51 -9.78 18.23
N ALA A 149 -10.27 -8.93 17.23
CA ALA A 149 -9.00 -8.22 17.17
C ALA A 149 -8.86 -7.21 18.33
N SER A 150 -9.95 -6.73 18.93
CA SER A 150 -9.86 -5.87 20.14
C SER A 150 -9.41 -6.59 21.41
N ASP A 151 -9.34 -7.93 21.40
CA ASP A 151 -8.82 -8.72 22.53
C ASP A 151 -7.28 -8.73 22.55
N LEU A 152 -6.63 -8.35 21.43
CA LEU A 152 -5.18 -8.35 21.29
C LEU A 152 -4.53 -7.23 22.11
N ASN A 153 -3.60 -7.60 22.99
CA ASN A 153 -2.80 -6.64 23.74
C ASN A 153 -1.63 -6.15 22.87
N PHE A 154 -1.40 -4.83 22.86
CA PHE A 154 -0.31 -4.18 22.16
C PHE A 154 0.77 -3.72 23.16
N PRO A 155 2.08 -3.77 22.83
CA PRO A 155 2.68 -4.25 21.57
C PRO A 155 2.67 -5.78 21.43
N LEU A 156 2.60 -6.25 20.19
CA LEU A 156 2.68 -7.67 19.82
C LEU A 156 3.41 -7.86 18.49
N GLN A 157 4.72 -8.13 18.61
CA GLN A 157 5.70 -8.23 17.53
C GLN A 157 5.26 -9.04 16.30
N SER A 158 4.53 -10.14 16.52
CA SER A 158 4.06 -11.02 15.45
C SER A 158 2.96 -10.38 14.59
N ILE A 159 2.13 -9.50 15.15
CA ILE A 159 1.11 -8.75 14.42
C ILE A 159 1.72 -7.50 13.78
N GLU A 160 2.66 -6.85 14.47
CA GLU A 160 3.41 -5.71 13.94
C GLU A 160 4.16 -6.08 12.65
N ASN A 161 4.89 -7.19 12.65
CA ASN A 161 5.56 -7.71 11.46
C ASN A 161 4.57 -8.07 10.34
N TYR A 162 3.39 -8.58 10.70
CA TYR A 162 2.34 -8.95 9.76
C TYR A 162 1.74 -7.70 9.06
N ILE A 163 1.46 -6.64 9.82
CA ILE A 163 1.07 -5.33 9.30
C ILE A 163 2.17 -4.79 8.37
N GLY A 164 3.44 -4.88 8.78
CA GLY A 164 4.59 -4.48 7.97
C GLY A 164 4.67 -5.22 6.64
N TYR A 165 4.51 -6.54 6.66
CA TYR A 165 4.51 -7.39 5.45
C TYR A 165 3.47 -6.91 4.42
N TYR A 166 2.22 -6.71 4.83
CA TYR A 166 1.18 -6.23 3.89
C TYR A 166 1.35 -4.79 3.48
N PHE A 167 1.83 -3.93 4.39
CA PHE A 167 2.15 -2.56 4.04
C PHE A 167 3.17 -2.50 2.89
N GLN A 168 4.12 -3.44 2.79
CA GLN A 168 5.02 -3.52 1.63
C GLN A 168 4.40 -4.06 0.35
N THR A 169 3.24 -4.73 0.41
CA THR A 169 2.59 -5.24 -0.80
C THR A 169 2.07 -4.12 -1.70
N GLN A 170 1.78 -2.93 -1.15
CA GLN A 170 1.43 -1.74 -1.93
C GLN A 170 2.61 -1.21 -2.77
N SER A 171 3.86 -1.60 -2.46
CA SER A 171 5.07 -1.20 -3.20
C SER A 171 5.37 -2.09 -4.41
N LEU A 172 4.55 -3.12 -4.67
CA LEU A 172 4.84 -4.17 -5.65
C LEU A 172 4.06 -3.94 -6.94
N TRP A 173 4.75 -3.72 -8.05
CA TRP A 173 4.10 -3.55 -9.37
C TRP A 173 3.04 -4.61 -9.70
N PRO A 174 3.25 -5.92 -9.49
CA PRO A 174 2.20 -6.94 -9.74
C PRO A 174 0.93 -6.82 -8.86
N VAL A 175 0.99 -6.06 -7.76
CA VAL A 175 -0.18 -5.71 -6.94
C VAL A 175 -0.85 -4.46 -7.50
N LEU A 176 -0.06 -3.47 -7.92
CA LEU A 176 -0.51 -2.19 -8.45
C LEU A 176 -1.19 -2.31 -9.82
N ASP A 177 -0.77 -3.28 -10.64
CA ASP A 177 -1.42 -3.67 -11.89
C ASP A 177 -2.90 -4.10 -11.69
N HIS A 178 -3.31 -4.41 -10.45
CA HIS A 178 -4.67 -4.75 -10.05
C HIS A 178 -5.45 -3.61 -9.37
N GLU A 179 -4.87 -2.40 -9.27
CA GLU A 179 -5.54 -1.25 -8.66
C GLU A 179 -6.56 -0.61 -9.60
N PHE A 180 -7.81 -0.48 -9.12
CA PHE A 180 -8.92 0.04 -9.89
C PHE A 180 -9.01 1.57 -9.74
N LYS A 181 -8.31 2.29 -10.63
CA LYS A 181 -8.24 3.75 -10.71
C LYS A 181 -9.29 4.30 -11.70
N VAL A 182 -10.58 4.16 -11.35
CA VAL A 182 -11.71 4.62 -12.18
C VAL A 182 -12.60 5.62 -11.42
N GLY A 183 -13.55 6.24 -12.12
CA GLY A 183 -14.50 7.19 -11.53
C GLY A 183 -15.23 6.67 -10.28
N PRO A 184 -15.51 7.53 -9.27
CA PRO A 184 -16.16 7.15 -8.01
C PRO A 184 -17.45 6.33 -8.16
N LYS A 185 -18.28 6.62 -9.16
CA LYS A 185 -19.49 5.86 -9.49
C LYS A 185 -19.18 4.42 -9.91
N ASP A 186 -18.13 4.22 -10.70
CA ASP A 186 -17.73 2.90 -11.17
C ASP A 186 -17.07 2.09 -10.04
N ILE A 187 -16.35 2.75 -9.12
CA ILE A 187 -15.91 2.16 -7.84
C ILE A 187 -17.13 1.68 -7.02
N VAL A 188 -18.16 2.52 -6.86
CA VAL A 188 -19.42 2.13 -6.16
C VAL A 188 -20.08 0.92 -6.84
N ASN A 189 -20.23 0.93 -8.16
CA ASN A 189 -20.81 -0.17 -8.92
C ASN A 189 -20.00 -1.47 -8.79
N GLN A 190 -18.67 -1.38 -8.78
CA GLN A 190 -17.77 -2.51 -8.61
C GLN A 190 -17.92 -3.12 -7.21
N LEU A 191 -17.90 -2.30 -6.15
CA LEU A 191 -18.09 -2.75 -4.77
C LEU A 191 -19.47 -3.40 -4.54
N ILE A 192 -20.55 -2.82 -5.07
CA ILE A 192 -21.90 -3.44 -5.03
C ILE A 192 -21.88 -4.82 -5.70
N THR A 193 -21.30 -4.90 -6.89
CA THR A 193 -21.20 -6.14 -7.67
C THR A 193 -20.41 -7.21 -6.92
N ASP A 194 -19.25 -6.85 -6.37
CA ASP A 194 -18.32 -7.79 -5.75
C ASP A 194 -18.71 -8.23 -4.35
N PHE A 195 -19.27 -7.33 -3.53
CA PHE A 195 -19.78 -7.72 -2.21
C PHE A 195 -21.05 -8.58 -2.29
N SER A 196 -21.75 -8.56 -3.44
CA SER A 196 -22.92 -9.40 -3.72
C SER A 196 -22.58 -10.80 -4.24
N LYS A 197 -21.30 -11.10 -4.53
CA LYS A 197 -20.88 -12.43 -5.01
C LYS A 197 -21.04 -13.50 -3.91
N PRO A 198 -21.31 -14.78 -4.27
CA PRO A 198 -21.34 -15.89 -3.30
C PRO A 198 -20.06 -16.03 -2.49
N THR A 199 -18.93 -15.70 -3.10
CA THR A 199 -17.64 -15.43 -2.46
C THR A 199 -17.31 -13.95 -2.68
N PRO A 200 -17.55 -13.06 -1.70
CA PRO A 200 -17.23 -11.64 -1.82
C PRO A 200 -15.75 -11.38 -2.09
N VAL A 201 -15.44 -10.34 -2.86
CA VAL A 201 -14.07 -9.85 -3.01
C VAL A 201 -13.80 -8.81 -1.91
N ALA A 202 -12.71 -8.99 -1.18
CA ALA A 202 -12.23 -8.02 -0.20
C ALA A 202 -11.35 -6.96 -0.89
N TYR A 203 -11.46 -5.72 -0.44
CA TYR A 203 -10.72 -4.58 -0.96
C TYR A 203 -10.02 -3.80 0.16
N THR A 204 -8.86 -3.23 -0.13
CA THR A 204 -8.46 -1.93 0.44
C THR A 204 -8.88 -0.81 -0.50
N LEU A 205 -9.04 0.39 0.04
CA LEU A 205 -9.46 1.59 -0.65
C LEU A 205 -8.48 2.70 -0.29
N ALA A 206 -7.83 3.28 -1.28
CA ALA A 206 -6.93 4.42 -1.07
C ALA A 206 -7.70 5.72 -1.24
N ILE A 207 -7.32 6.72 -0.46
CA ILE A 207 -7.71 8.12 -0.63
C ILE A 207 -6.47 9.01 -0.60
N PHE A 208 -6.49 10.05 -1.41
CA PHE A 208 -5.51 11.13 -1.39
C PHE A 208 -6.22 12.46 -1.34
N LYS A 209 -5.60 13.45 -0.70
CA LYS A 209 -6.04 14.84 -0.73
C LYS A 209 -5.56 15.47 -2.04
N MET A 210 -6.47 16.12 -2.75
CA MET A 210 -6.25 16.64 -4.10
C MET A 210 -6.33 18.17 -4.12
N PRO A 211 -5.63 18.86 -5.05
CA PRO A 211 -4.75 18.32 -6.09
C PRO A 211 -3.37 17.89 -5.55
N GLY A 212 -2.60 17.17 -6.38
CA GLY A 212 -1.18 16.89 -6.13
C GLY A 212 -0.89 15.74 -5.16
N TYR A 213 -1.82 14.80 -4.97
CA TYR A 213 -1.66 13.57 -4.16
C TYR A 213 -0.98 13.83 -2.81
N LYS A 214 -1.69 14.45 -1.87
CA LYS A 214 -1.19 14.77 -0.53
C LYS A 214 -1.82 13.87 0.54
N GLU A 215 -1.14 13.67 1.67
CA GLU A 215 -1.66 12.97 2.86
C GLU A 215 -2.38 11.65 2.55
N GLY A 216 -1.71 10.75 1.83
CA GLY A 216 -2.29 9.47 1.39
C GLY A 216 -2.73 8.59 2.57
N HIS A 217 -3.92 7.98 2.46
CA HIS A 217 -4.47 7.07 3.48
C HIS A 217 -5.09 5.83 2.81
N SER A 218 -5.08 4.70 3.53
CA SER A 218 -5.68 3.45 3.08
C SER A 218 -6.60 2.89 4.15
N ILE A 219 -7.84 2.61 3.74
CA ILE A 219 -8.95 2.17 4.59
C ILE A 219 -9.66 0.98 3.97
N ALA A 220 -10.55 0.34 4.73
CA ALA A 220 -11.10 -0.95 4.34
C ALA A 220 -12.61 -0.86 4.11
N PRO A 221 -13.13 -0.83 2.87
CA PRO A 221 -14.57 -0.84 2.58
C PRO A 221 -15.20 -2.19 2.92
N TYR A 222 -16.38 -2.19 3.56
CA TYR A 222 -17.15 -3.41 3.88
C TYR A 222 -18.61 -3.41 3.41
N GLY A 223 -19.10 -2.29 2.89
CA GLY A 223 -20.46 -2.19 2.38
C GLY A 223 -20.69 -0.95 1.52
N VAL A 224 -21.84 -0.92 0.88
CA VAL A 224 -22.34 0.25 0.14
C VAL A 224 -23.80 0.46 0.53
N GLU A 225 -24.17 1.71 0.79
CA GLU A 225 -25.55 2.13 1.02
C GLU A 225 -26.00 3.03 -0.13
N THR A 226 -27.05 2.64 -0.83
CA THR A 226 -27.74 3.50 -1.80
C THR A 226 -28.67 4.42 -1.01
N VAL A 227 -28.32 5.71 -0.91
CA VAL A 227 -29.10 6.68 -0.11
C VAL A 227 -30.29 7.18 -0.93
N ASN A 228 -30.05 7.48 -2.21
CA ASN A 228 -31.06 7.85 -3.19
C ASN A 228 -30.48 7.69 -4.62
N ALA A 229 -31.20 8.15 -5.65
CA ALA A 229 -30.77 8.01 -7.04
C ALA A 229 -29.48 8.81 -7.41
N THR A 230 -29.08 9.77 -6.57
CA THR A 230 -27.91 10.64 -6.80
C THR A 230 -26.82 10.52 -5.73
N GLU A 231 -27.07 9.87 -4.59
CA GLU A 231 -26.09 9.69 -3.51
C GLU A 231 -25.96 8.21 -3.13
N SER A 232 -24.72 7.74 -3.08
CA SER A 232 -24.34 6.46 -2.47
C SER A 232 -23.26 6.69 -1.40
N ARG A 233 -23.15 5.77 -0.45
CA ARG A 233 -22.12 5.81 0.60
C ARG A 233 -21.32 4.52 0.61
N ILE A 234 -19.99 4.62 0.50
CA ILE A 234 -19.08 3.48 0.71
C ILE A 234 -18.79 3.42 2.20
N ILE A 235 -19.19 2.33 2.86
CA ILE A 235 -19.03 2.18 4.31
C ILE A 235 -17.66 1.55 4.59
N VAL A 236 -16.85 2.21 5.41
CA VAL A 236 -15.42 1.94 5.56
C VAL A 236 -15.06 1.73 7.03
N TYR A 237 -14.16 0.77 7.27
CA TYR A 237 -13.36 0.73 8.49
C TYR A 237 -12.15 1.63 8.25
N ASP A 238 -12.09 2.73 9.00
CA ASP A 238 -10.95 3.64 9.04
C ASP A 238 -10.14 3.33 10.29
N ASN A 239 -8.87 2.95 10.11
CA ASN A 239 -7.98 2.58 11.20
C ASN A 239 -7.58 3.78 12.10
N ASN A 240 -7.82 5.02 11.65
CA ASN A 240 -7.68 6.23 12.48
C ASN A 240 -8.93 6.52 13.33
N PHE A 241 -10.07 5.89 13.04
CA PHE A 241 -11.34 6.02 13.78
C PHE A 241 -11.86 4.64 14.24
N PRO A 242 -11.07 3.88 15.02
CA PRO A 242 -11.44 2.53 15.42
C PRO A 242 -12.75 2.53 16.21
N LYS A 243 -13.57 1.48 15.99
CA LYS A 243 -14.91 1.30 16.57
C LYS A 243 -15.95 2.37 16.18
N GLN A 244 -15.64 3.26 15.23
CA GLN A 244 -16.58 4.24 14.68
C GLN A 244 -17.05 3.81 13.29
N ARG A 245 -18.33 4.07 12.98
CA ARG A 245 -18.89 3.82 11.65
C ARG A 245 -18.55 4.99 10.73
N GLN A 246 -17.58 4.79 9.84
CA GLN A 246 -17.18 5.78 8.84
C GLN A 246 -17.76 5.48 7.46
N TYR A 247 -17.88 6.52 6.63
CA TYR A 247 -18.35 6.38 5.25
C TYR A 247 -17.86 7.50 4.33
N ILE A 248 -17.53 7.14 3.10
CA ILE A 248 -17.29 8.07 1.99
C ILE A 248 -18.64 8.35 1.31
N THR A 249 -18.98 9.62 1.09
CA THR A 249 -20.15 10.01 0.27
C THR A 249 -19.74 10.13 -1.18
N VAL A 250 -20.52 9.55 -2.09
CA VAL A 250 -20.31 9.59 -3.55
C VAL A 250 -21.53 10.19 -4.22
N ASP A 251 -21.32 11.25 -5.01
CA ASP A 251 -22.34 11.83 -5.88
C ASP A 251 -22.35 11.04 -7.20
N MET A 252 -23.43 10.28 -7.41
CA MET A 252 -23.63 9.37 -8.54
C MET A 252 -24.02 10.10 -9.84
N ALA A 253 -24.31 11.41 -9.76
CA ALA A 253 -24.63 12.27 -10.90
C ALA A 253 -23.42 13.11 -11.32
N ALA A 254 -22.71 13.73 -10.37
CA ALA A 254 -21.48 14.48 -10.62
C ALA A 254 -20.26 13.57 -10.84
N ASN A 255 -20.33 12.30 -10.39
CA ASN A 255 -19.21 11.35 -10.35
C ASN A 255 -18.03 11.85 -9.50
N THR A 256 -18.33 12.41 -8.32
CA THR A 256 -17.35 12.92 -7.36
C THR A 256 -17.53 12.26 -6.00
N TRP A 257 -16.55 12.39 -5.11
CA TRP A 257 -16.60 11.83 -3.77
C TRP A 257 -16.13 12.85 -2.71
N ARG A 258 -16.55 12.61 -1.46
CA ARG A 258 -16.13 13.37 -0.29
C ARG A 258 -16.07 12.49 0.95
N TYR A 259 -15.03 12.66 1.75
CA TYR A 259 -14.85 12.04 3.05
C TYR A 259 -14.34 13.06 4.07
N VAL A 260 -14.58 12.81 5.35
CA VAL A 260 -14.06 13.61 6.46
C VAL A 260 -13.33 12.66 7.40
N THR A 261 -12.02 12.82 7.51
CA THR A 261 -11.15 11.96 8.31
C THR A 261 -9.91 12.73 8.74
N ALA A 262 -9.14 12.17 9.66
CA ALA A 262 -7.83 12.66 10.04
C ALA A 262 -6.79 11.66 9.52
N SER A 263 -5.71 12.15 8.91
CA SER A 263 -4.57 11.34 8.50
C SER A 263 -3.84 10.72 9.70
N THR A 264 -3.88 11.38 10.87
CA THR A 264 -3.38 10.86 12.15
C THR A 264 -4.52 10.67 13.17
N PRO A 265 -4.59 9.55 13.93
CA PRO A 265 -5.65 9.34 14.92
C PRO A 265 -5.60 10.38 16.05
N GLY A 266 -6.77 10.91 16.42
CA GLY A 266 -6.92 11.88 17.51
C GLY A 266 -6.59 13.33 17.14
N GLU A 267 -6.02 13.57 15.95
CA GLU A 267 -5.87 14.92 15.39
C GLU A 267 -7.21 15.43 14.80
N PRO A 268 -7.37 16.74 14.55
CA PRO A 268 -8.54 17.28 13.85
C PRO A 268 -8.74 16.64 12.46
N SER A 269 -9.99 16.36 12.11
CA SER A 269 -10.33 15.86 10.78
C SER A 269 -10.31 16.96 9.73
N ASP A 270 -9.87 16.62 8.53
CA ASP A 270 -9.92 17.44 7.32
C ASP A 270 -10.84 16.81 6.26
N VAL A 271 -11.09 17.53 5.17
CA VAL A 271 -11.96 17.11 4.07
C VAL A 271 -11.12 16.57 2.91
N TYR A 272 -11.27 15.28 2.65
CA TYR A 272 -10.80 14.64 1.42
C TYR A 272 -11.92 14.71 0.39
N PHE A 273 -11.64 15.22 -0.81
CA PHE A 273 -12.64 15.36 -1.87
C PHE A 273 -12.01 15.37 -3.26
N ASP A 274 -12.82 15.03 -4.25
CA ASP A 274 -12.44 15.11 -5.66
C ASP A 274 -12.38 16.57 -6.13
N THR A 275 -11.28 16.99 -6.73
CA THR A 275 -11.13 18.31 -7.36
C THR A 275 -11.40 18.29 -8.87
N ALA A 276 -11.61 17.12 -9.48
CA ALA A 276 -11.78 16.95 -10.92
C ALA A 276 -13.17 16.41 -11.29
N SER A 277 -13.92 17.15 -12.11
CA SER A 277 -15.18 16.65 -12.67
C SER A 277 -14.92 15.72 -13.87
N GLY A 278 -14.91 14.40 -13.68
CA GLY A 278 -14.65 13.50 -14.81
C GLY A 278 -14.59 12.01 -14.50
N LYS A 279 -14.12 11.23 -15.49
CA LYS A 279 -13.96 9.76 -15.41
C LYS A 279 -12.72 9.32 -14.61
N THR A 280 -11.87 10.26 -14.21
CA THR A 280 -10.71 10.03 -13.35
C THR A 280 -11.15 9.59 -11.96
N SER A 281 -10.25 8.95 -11.22
CA SER A 281 -10.58 8.43 -9.89
C SER A 281 -10.55 9.50 -8.78
N GLY A 282 -10.02 10.69 -9.06
CA GLY A 282 -10.12 11.85 -8.16
C GLY A 282 -9.39 11.67 -6.82
N GLY A 283 -8.32 10.88 -6.80
CA GLY A 283 -7.62 10.49 -5.56
C GLY A 283 -8.25 9.32 -4.81
N LEU A 284 -9.36 8.74 -5.29
CA LEU A 284 -9.98 7.51 -4.77
C LEU A 284 -9.49 6.30 -5.58
N SER A 285 -9.24 5.14 -4.97
CA SER A 285 -9.02 3.88 -5.70
C SER A 285 -9.43 2.67 -4.85
N ILE A 286 -9.64 1.52 -5.47
CA ILE A 286 -9.79 0.24 -4.75
C ILE A 286 -8.82 -0.82 -5.28
N LEU A 287 -8.24 -1.60 -4.37
CA LEU A 287 -7.28 -2.67 -4.67
C LEU A 287 -7.80 -3.98 -4.05
N PRO A 288 -7.99 -5.07 -4.83
CA PRO A 288 -8.37 -6.36 -4.28
C PRO A 288 -7.33 -6.86 -3.26
N THR A 289 -7.73 -7.12 -2.02
CA THR A 289 -6.83 -7.58 -0.93
C THR A 289 -6.09 -8.87 -1.30
N ASN A 290 -6.68 -9.70 -2.19
CA ASN A 290 -6.06 -10.91 -2.68
C ASN A 290 -4.95 -10.70 -3.74
N ALA A 291 -4.75 -9.48 -4.25
CA ALA A 291 -3.61 -9.14 -5.09
C ALA A 291 -2.31 -9.20 -4.26
N GLY A 292 -2.27 -8.53 -3.11
CA GLY A 292 -1.15 -8.60 -2.16
C GLY A 292 -0.86 -10.03 -1.66
N LEU A 293 -1.90 -10.82 -1.38
CA LEU A 293 -1.77 -12.24 -1.01
C LEU A 293 -1.16 -13.14 -2.10
N ARG A 294 -1.20 -12.71 -3.36
CA ARG A 294 -0.73 -13.48 -4.53
C ARG A 294 0.55 -12.90 -5.13
N ALA A 295 1.12 -11.87 -4.51
CA ALA A 295 2.31 -11.17 -4.96
C ALA A 295 3.58 -12.02 -4.77
N ALA A 296 3.73 -13.06 -5.60
CA ALA A 296 5.04 -13.59 -5.95
C ALA A 296 5.64 -12.66 -7.01
N ALA A 297 6.18 -11.52 -6.56
CA ALA A 297 6.99 -10.69 -7.43
C ALA A 297 8.17 -11.54 -7.93
N THR A 298 8.29 -11.75 -9.24
CA THR A 298 9.48 -12.40 -9.78
C THR A 298 10.67 -11.50 -9.51
N GLY A 299 11.53 -11.90 -8.57
CA GLY A 299 12.33 -10.99 -7.76
C GLY A 299 13.13 -9.94 -8.53
N MET A 300 13.09 -8.68 -8.04
CA MET A 300 13.76 -7.49 -8.61
C MET A 300 13.82 -7.53 -10.14
N VAL A 301 12.65 -7.33 -10.75
CA VAL A 301 12.32 -7.65 -12.14
C VAL A 301 13.44 -7.23 -13.10
N ALA A 302 13.98 -8.21 -13.83
CA ALA A 302 14.93 -7.94 -14.90
C ALA A 302 14.21 -7.18 -16.03
N GLY A 303 14.81 -6.08 -16.50
CA GLY A 303 14.22 -5.20 -17.50
C GLY A 303 13.25 -4.15 -16.93
N THR A 304 13.41 -3.75 -15.66
CA THR A 304 12.70 -2.59 -15.10
C THR A 304 13.60 -1.83 -14.13
N LEU A 305 13.69 -0.51 -14.30
CA LEU A 305 14.20 0.42 -13.29
C LEU A 305 13.03 0.90 -12.44
N THR A 306 13.21 0.94 -11.12
CA THR A 306 12.30 1.60 -10.19
C THR A 306 13.06 2.70 -9.46
N PHE A 307 12.57 3.92 -9.60
CA PHE A 307 13.07 5.11 -8.91
C PHE A 307 12.12 5.43 -7.78
N GLN A 308 12.63 5.38 -6.55
CA GLN A 308 11.88 5.69 -5.33
C GLN A 308 12.60 6.80 -4.59
N SER A 309 11.94 7.95 -4.42
CA SER A 309 12.33 8.94 -3.42
C SER A 309 11.51 8.72 -2.13
N SER A 310 12.02 9.17 -0.99
CA SER A 310 11.26 9.28 0.25
C SER A 310 11.75 10.45 1.10
N GLY A 311 10.88 10.93 2.00
CA GLY A 311 11.02 12.26 2.61
C GLY A 311 10.15 13.27 1.87
N GLU A 312 10.51 14.55 1.94
CA GLU A 312 9.81 15.63 1.21
C GLU A 312 10.54 15.98 -0.10
N GLY A 313 9.96 16.88 -0.91
CA GLY A 313 10.58 17.42 -2.12
C GLY A 313 9.88 16.96 -3.41
N ALA A 314 10.66 16.70 -4.47
CA ALA A 314 10.15 16.26 -5.76
C ALA A 314 11.19 15.40 -6.50
N ILE A 315 10.72 14.50 -7.38
CA ILE A 315 11.56 13.65 -8.24
C ILE A 315 11.15 13.79 -9.71
N LEU A 316 12.14 13.87 -10.60
CA LEU A 316 11.98 13.85 -12.06
C LEU A 316 13.03 12.90 -12.67
N VAL A 317 12.61 12.08 -13.62
CA VAL A 317 13.49 11.19 -14.40
C VAL A 317 13.41 11.61 -15.86
N GLU A 318 14.55 11.85 -16.50
CA GLU A 318 14.69 12.25 -17.90
C GLU A 318 15.56 11.23 -18.64
N ASN A 319 15.23 10.88 -19.88
CA ASN A 319 16.06 10.04 -20.76
C ASN A 319 16.93 10.87 -21.71
N ASP A 320 17.80 10.22 -22.48
CA ASP A 320 18.69 10.90 -23.44
C ASP A 320 17.99 11.44 -24.70
N GLU A 321 16.71 11.10 -24.91
CA GLU A 321 15.83 11.74 -25.88
C GLU A 321 15.20 13.05 -25.36
N GLY A 322 15.40 13.40 -24.08
CA GLY A 322 14.83 14.58 -23.43
C GLY A 322 13.36 14.45 -23.03
N GLN A 323 12.85 13.22 -22.94
CA GLN A 323 11.51 12.92 -22.43
C GLN A 323 11.59 12.73 -20.91
N ALA A 324 10.61 13.25 -20.17
CA ALA A 324 10.64 13.17 -18.72
C ALA A 324 9.36 12.61 -18.06
N THR A 325 9.55 11.95 -16.91
CA THR A 325 8.50 11.37 -16.07
C THR A 325 8.77 11.71 -14.61
N GLY A 326 7.74 12.20 -13.90
CA GLY A 326 7.85 12.74 -12.54
C GLY A 326 7.38 14.19 -12.48
N TYR A 327 7.80 14.94 -11.47
CA TYR A 327 7.39 16.33 -11.27
C TYR A 327 8.21 17.30 -12.13
N ALA A 328 7.58 17.89 -13.15
CA ALA A 328 8.22 18.86 -14.02
C ALA A 328 8.41 20.20 -13.28
N PHE A 329 9.66 20.57 -13.03
CA PHE A 329 9.99 21.75 -12.22
C PHE A 329 9.64 23.09 -12.88
N ASP A 330 9.44 23.15 -14.19
CA ASP A 330 9.17 24.37 -14.95
C ASP A 330 7.67 24.70 -15.03
N ILE A 331 6.81 23.69 -15.21
CA ILE A 331 5.34 23.82 -15.22
C ILE A 331 4.67 23.50 -13.89
N GLU A 332 5.41 22.94 -12.93
CA GLU A 332 4.94 22.60 -11.58
C GLU A 332 3.81 21.55 -11.53
N GLU A 333 3.81 20.62 -12.49
CA GLU A 333 2.86 19.49 -12.62
C GLU A 333 3.59 18.15 -12.81
N ASP A 334 2.93 17.04 -12.47
CA ASP A 334 3.46 15.69 -12.72
C ASP A 334 3.24 15.28 -14.19
N ILE A 335 4.33 14.94 -14.90
CA ILE A 335 4.34 14.51 -16.30
C ILE A 335 4.75 13.04 -16.44
N ASN A 336 4.39 12.41 -17.57
CA ASN A 336 4.79 11.05 -17.90
C ASN A 336 4.99 10.90 -19.41
N GLU A 337 6.16 11.29 -19.91
CA GLU A 337 6.50 11.32 -21.33
C GLU A 337 7.40 10.16 -21.78
N ILE A 338 8.13 9.54 -20.85
CA ILE A 338 8.97 8.38 -21.15
C ILE A 338 8.08 7.21 -21.58
N PRO A 339 8.30 6.58 -22.75
CA PRO A 339 7.50 5.46 -23.25
C PRO A 339 7.39 4.32 -22.24
N ASP A 340 6.16 3.81 -22.07
CA ASP A 340 5.80 2.71 -21.16
C ASP A 340 6.21 2.92 -19.69
N ALA A 341 6.57 4.13 -19.28
CA ALA A 341 6.83 4.47 -17.88
C ALA A 341 5.52 4.61 -17.08
N GLU A 342 5.58 4.26 -15.79
CA GLU A 342 4.42 4.29 -14.89
C GLU A 342 4.72 5.12 -13.63
N LEU A 343 3.75 5.97 -13.26
CA LEU A 343 3.73 6.71 -11.99
C LEU A 343 2.82 6.02 -10.98
N PHE A 344 3.32 5.86 -9.75
CA PHE A 344 2.53 5.35 -8.62
C PHE A 344 2.74 6.18 -7.34
N TYR A 345 1.64 6.52 -6.67
CA TYR A 345 1.63 7.28 -5.41
C TYR A 345 1.40 6.33 -4.23
N PHE A 346 2.30 6.37 -3.26
CA PHE A 346 2.32 5.48 -2.11
C PHE A 346 1.29 5.87 -1.04
N LYS A 347 0.57 4.92 -0.44
CA LYS A 347 -0.61 5.18 0.41
C LYS A 347 -0.24 5.34 1.90
N GLY A 348 0.97 5.81 2.15
CA GLY A 348 1.62 5.76 3.46
C GLY A 348 2.50 6.96 3.78
N GLU A 349 2.34 8.09 3.09
CA GLU A 349 3.11 9.32 3.35
C GLU A 349 2.25 10.33 4.12
N LEU A 350 2.31 10.26 5.46
CA LEU A 350 1.66 11.19 6.38
C LEU A 350 2.22 12.61 6.25
N CYS A 351 1.34 13.61 6.32
CA CYS A 351 1.67 15.03 6.50
C CYS A 351 2.53 15.67 5.38
N PHE A 352 2.90 14.92 4.35
CA PHE A 352 3.77 15.35 3.25
C PHE A 352 3.06 15.21 1.90
N ASP A 353 3.66 15.80 0.86
CA ASP A 353 3.33 15.52 -0.52
C ASP A 353 3.77 14.10 -0.87
N VAL A 354 2.88 13.29 -1.46
CA VAL A 354 3.21 11.91 -1.78
C VAL A 354 4.11 11.88 -3.02
N LEU A 355 5.34 11.42 -2.86
CA LEU A 355 6.30 11.37 -3.96
C LEU A 355 5.93 10.22 -4.92
N PRO A 356 5.86 10.46 -6.24
CA PRO A 356 5.63 9.38 -7.18
C PRO A 356 6.83 8.43 -7.23
N ARG A 357 6.56 7.14 -7.12
CA ARG A 357 7.48 6.08 -7.54
C ARG A 357 7.36 5.93 -9.05
N ILE A 358 8.51 5.95 -9.72
CA ILE A 358 8.60 5.88 -11.18
C ILE A 358 9.11 4.49 -11.57
N LYS A 359 8.39 3.84 -12.48
CA LYS A 359 8.79 2.59 -13.15
C LYS A 359 9.20 2.94 -14.58
N VAL A 360 10.35 2.48 -15.04
CA VAL A 360 10.73 2.55 -16.46
C VAL A 360 11.15 1.15 -16.92
N PRO A 361 10.49 0.56 -17.94
CA PRO A 361 10.94 -0.69 -18.54
C PRO A 361 12.23 -0.46 -19.34
N PHE A 362 13.13 -1.43 -19.34
CA PHE A 362 14.39 -1.38 -20.11
C PHE A 362 14.76 -2.76 -20.65
N PHE A 363 15.69 -2.82 -21.60
CA PHE A 363 16.20 -4.07 -22.18
C PHE A 363 17.68 -4.27 -21.85
N GLU A 364 18.21 -5.51 -21.77
CA GLU A 364 19.65 -5.75 -21.49
C GLU A 364 20.62 -5.15 -22.54
N ALA A 365 20.11 -4.64 -23.67
CA ALA A 365 20.86 -3.92 -24.71
C ALA A 365 20.57 -2.41 -24.75
N ASP A 366 19.84 -1.90 -23.75
CA ASP A 366 19.51 -0.49 -23.58
C ASP A 366 20.67 0.22 -22.85
N ASP A 367 21.28 1.19 -23.54
CA ASP A 367 22.39 2.02 -23.05
C ASP A 367 21.93 3.47 -22.81
N THR A 368 20.62 3.74 -22.78
CA THR A 368 20.03 5.05 -22.48
C THR A 368 20.55 5.59 -21.16
N LEU A 369 21.05 6.82 -21.18
CA LEU A 369 21.50 7.53 -19.98
C LEU A 369 20.30 8.23 -19.33
N TYR A 370 19.84 7.72 -18.19
CA TYR A 370 18.79 8.37 -17.39
C TYR A 370 19.40 9.42 -16.46
N SER A 371 18.87 10.64 -16.47
CA SER A 371 19.15 11.68 -15.49
C SER A 371 18.01 11.77 -14.49
N VAL A 372 18.31 11.58 -13.20
CA VAL A 372 17.34 11.54 -12.11
C VAL A 372 17.59 12.72 -11.19
N PHE A 373 16.62 13.61 -11.12
CA PHE A 373 16.66 14.81 -10.30
C PHE A 373 15.85 14.59 -9.03
N ILE A 374 16.43 14.89 -7.87
CA ILE A 374 15.68 15.12 -6.62
C ILE A 374 15.86 16.58 -6.21
N SER A 375 14.77 17.25 -5.83
CA SER A 375 14.78 18.70 -5.58
C SER A 375 13.99 19.11 -4.36
N GLY A 376 14.45 20.17 -3.71
CA GLY A 376 13.71 20.90 -2.69
C GLY A 376 12.68 21.90 -3.25
N LYS A 377 12.33 21.88 -4.54
CA LYS A 377 11.37 22.85 -5.11
C LYS A 377 9.96 22.82 -4.46
N LYS A 378 9.55 21.72 -3.83
CA LYS A 378 8.25 21.61 -3.13
C LYS A 378 8.29 21.90 -1.62
N ILE A 379 9.44 22.30 -1.05
CA ILE A 379 9.60 22.50 0.40
C ILE A 379 9.97 23.94 0.73
N ASP A 380 9.38 24.48 1.80
CA ASP A 380 9.64 25.84 2.30
C ASP A 380 10.87 25.93 3.22
N ASP A 381 11.25 24.80 3.83
CA ASP A 381 12.37 24.64 4.77
C ASP A 381 13.28 23.48 4.32
N ILE A 382 14.50 23.39 4.87
CA ILE A 382 15.42 22.27 4.57
C ILE A 382 14.84 20.96 5.12
N ALA A 383 14.55 20.01 4.22
CA ALA A 383 14.04 18.69 4.56
C ALA A 383 15.06 17.59 4.26
N GLN A 384 14.89 16.41 4.87
CA GLN A 384 15.71 15.25 4.54
C GLN A 384 15.03 14.40 3.46
N GLY A 385 15.76 14.11 2.38
CA GLY A 385 15.36 13.23 1.29
C GLY A 385 16.27 11.99 1.19
N SER A 386 15.75 10.92 0.60
CA SER A 386 16.53 9.75 0.17
C SER A 386 16.09 9.34 -1.24
N LEU A 387 17.02 8.83 -2.05
CA LEU A 387 16.72 8.25 -3.37
C LEU A 387 17.27 6.83 -3.43
N THR A 388 16.43 5.89 -3.84
CA THR A 388 16.78 4.50 -4.09
C THR A 388 16.36 4.12 -5.50
N ILE A 389 17.33 3.77 -6.33
CA ILE A 389 17.15 3.30 -7.69
C ILE A 389 17.45 1.79 -7.69
N THR A 390 16.45 1.01 -8.10
CA THR A 390 16.48 -0.45 -8.05
C THR A 390 16.36 -1.01 -9.47
N GLY A 391 17.29 -1.86 -9.87
CA GLY A 391 17.31 -2.49 -11.19
C GLY A 391 17.71 -3.97 -11.14
N ALA A 392 17.98 -4.54 -12.31
CA ALA A 392 18.25 -5.97 -12.48
C ALA A 392 19.53 -6.44 -11.76
N GLY A 393 19.40 -6.82 -10.49
CA GLY A 393 20.52 -7.26 -9.66
C GLY A 393 21.41 -6.13 -9.13
N PHE A 394 20.93 -4.89 -9.09
CA PHE A 394 21.63 -3.78 -8.44
C PHE A 394 20.68 -2.85 -7.67
N ALA A 395 21.26 -2.12 -6.71
CA ALA A 395 20.65 -0.95 -6.11
C ALA A 395 21.69 0.16 -6.02
N ILE A 396 21.30 1.36 -6.43
CA ILE A 396 22.07 2.61 -6.37
C ILE A 396 21.24 3.60 -5.57
N GLY A 397 21.88 4.45 -4.80
CA GLY A 397 21.13 5.51 -4.16
C GLY A 397 21.92 6.34 -3.18
N VAL A 398 21.18 7.21 -2.53
CA VAL A 398 21.66 8.12 -1.52
C VAL A 398 20.66 8.17 -0.38
N ASN A 399 21.17 8.13 0.84
CA ASN A 399 20.36 8.30 2.04
C ASN A 399 20.66 9.66 2.69
N ASP A 400 19.61 10.25 3.26
CA ASP A 400 19.69 11.35 4.23
C ASP A 400 20.36 12.61 3.64
N VAL A 401 19.99 12.95 2.40
CA VAL A 401 20.38 14.20 1.73
C VAL A 401 19.56 15.34 2.31
N ASN A 402 20.20 16.46 2.66
CA ASN A 402 19.49 17.68 2.97
C ASN A 402 19.05 18.33 1.64
N LEU A 403 17.77 18.26 1.34
CA LEU A 403 17.15 19.00 0.25
C LEU A 403 16.96 20.45 0.72
N VAL A 404 17.59 21.39 0.05
CA VAL A 404 17.43 22.84 0.29
C VAL A 404 16.36 23.36 -0.67
N PRO A 405 15.47 24.28 -0.25
CA PRO A 405 14.55 24.95 -1.16
C PRO A 405 15.24 25.49 -2.42
N ASP A 406 14.59 25.33 -3.57
CA ASP A 406 15.10 25.64 -4.92
C ASP A 406 16.39 24.91 -5.39
N GLU A 407 17.08 24.13 -4.56
CA GLU A 407 18.22 23.30 -4.99
C GLU A 407 17.76 21.97 -5.63
N PHE A 408 18.61 21.38 -6.47
CA PHE A 408 18.42 20.04 -7.00
C PHE A 408 19.73 19.25 -7.06
N PHE A 409 19.59 17.93 -6.94
CA PHE A 409 20.66 16.96 -7.08
C PHE A 409 20.36 16.07 -8.28
N GLU A 410 21.35 15.90 -9.15
CA GLU A 410 21.28 15.09 -10.35
C GLU A 410 22.08 13.79 -10.15
N PHE A 411 21.45 12.65 -10.45
CA PHE A 411 22.09 11.35 -10.58
C PHE A 411 21.94 10.89 -12.02
N LYS A 412 23.04 10.63 -12.74
CA LYS A 412 22.95 9.98 -14.05
C LYS A 412 23.33 8.51 -13.96
N LEU A 413 22.61 7.63 -14.64
CA LEU A 413 22.91 6.19 -14.69
C LEU A 413 22.44 5.53 -16.00
N ASN A 414 23.07 4.39 -16.32
CA ASN A 414 22.58 3.49 -17.37
C ASN A 414 21.84 2.29 -16.74
N PRO A 415 20.91 1.62 -17.44
CA PRO A 415 20.12 0.51 -16.89
C PRO A 415 20.91 -0.75 -16.51
N ASP A 416 22.12 -0.92 -17.02
CA ASP A 416 23.06 -1.96 -16.56
C ASP A 416 23.80 -1.56 -15.27
N GLY A 417 23.78 -0.27 -14.92
CA GLY A 417 24.50 0.40 -13.83
C GLY A 417 25.99 0.62 -14.07
N ASP A 418 26.53 0.35 -15.26
CA ASP A 418 27.98 0.45 -15.55
C ASP A 418 28.44 1.91 -15.63
N HIS A 419 27.53 2.84 -15.95
CA HIS A 419 27.72 4.27 -15.76
C HIS A 419 26.91 4.78 -14.56
N ILE A 420 27.55 5.56 -13.68
CA ILE A 420 26.90 6.36 -12.64
C ILE A 420 27.68 7.66 -12.46
N SER A 421 26.98 8.79 -12.40
CA SER A 421 27.52 10.07 -11.92
C SER A 421 26.55 10.79 -11.00
N PHE A 422 27.07 11.71 -10.20
CA PHE A 422 26.30 12.52 -9.25
C PHE A 422 26.79 13.97 -9.29
N THR A 423 25.86 14.91 -9.42
CA THR A 423 26.11 16.35 -9.48
C THR A 423 25.18 17.06 -8.49
N ALA A 424 25.73 17.93 -7.64
CA ALA A 424 24.97 18.86 -6.81
C ALA A 424 25.14 20.27 -7.39
N THR A 425 24.06 21.06 -7.52
CA THR A 425 24.08 22.22 -8.41
C THR A 425 24.63 23.52 -7.83
N GLU A 426 24.70 23.67 -6.50
CA GLU A 426 25.71 24.40 -5.73
C GLU A 426 25.32 24.34 -4.23
N THR A 427 26.19 24.83 -3.33
CA THR A 427 26.01 25.02 -1.86
C THR A 427 25.60 23.87 -0.93
N GLY A 428 24.88 22.84 -1.35
CA GLY A 428 24.46 21.72 -0.48
C GLY A 428 25.61 20.89 0.13
N GLU A 429 25.39 20.32 1.33
CA GLU A 429 26.33 19.32 1.89
C GLU A 429 26.43 18.10 0.96
N THR A 430 27.66 17.68 0.64
CA THR A 430 27.88 16.41 -0.08
C THR A 430 27.19 15.27 0.66
N PRO A 431 26.40 14.41 -0.02
CA PRO A 431 25.66 13.37 0.66
C PRO A 431 26.54 12.43 1.47
N ARG A 432 26.11 12.16 2.71
CA ARG A 432 26.91 11.38 3.66
C ARG A 432 26.95 9.89 3.30
N HIS A 433 25.93 9.38 2.60
CA HIS A 433 25.72 7.95 2.35
C HIS A 433 25.34 7.64 0.89
N LEU A 434 26.26 7.87 -0.07
CA LEU A 434 26.16 7.34 -1.43
C LEU A 434 26.47 5.83 -1.46
N TYR A 435 25.69 5.03 -2.19
CA TYR A 435 25.94 3.59 -2.33
C TYR A 435 25.68 3.05 -3.75
N LEU A 436 26.45 2.02 -4.12
CA LEU A 436 26.22 1.12 -5.26
C LEU A 436 26.41 -0.31 -4.75
N LEU A 437 25.41 -1.17 -4.95
CA LEU A 437 25.49 -2.61 -4.66
C LEU A 437 25.09 -3.42 -5.89
N ARG A 438 25.87 -4.44 -6.23
CA ARG A 438 25.53 -5.45 -7.25
C ARG A 438 25.45 -6.85 -6.66
N SER A 439 24.47 -7.64 -7.09
CA SER A 439 24.40 -9.07 -6.81
C SER A 439 25.08 -9.88 -7.92
N TYR A 440 26.28 -10.39 -7.64
CA TYR A 440 26.95 -11.34 -8.53
C TYR A 440 26.33 -12.75 -8.44
N LEU A 441 25.10 -12.89 -8.93
CA LEU A 441 24.55 -14.19 -9.26
C LEU A 441 25.31 -14.75 -10.47
N ARG A 442 26.35 -15.55 -10.21
CA ARG A 442 27.00 -16.35 -11.26
C ARG A 442 25.93 -17.21 -11.94
N ARG A 443 25.47 -16.80 -13.13
CA ARG A 443 24.81 -17.69 -14.08
C ARG A 443 25.83 -18.81 -14.33
N ARG A 444 25.66 -19.99 -13.71
CA ARG A 444 26.37 -21.19 -14.17
C ARG A 444 25.80 -21.47 -15.55
N SER A 445 26.56 -21.19 -16.59
CA SER A 445 26.30 -21.76 -17.90
C SER A 445 26.48 -23.27 -17.77
N GLU A 446 25.36 -23.99 -17.65
CA GLU A 446 25.35 -25.43 -17.84
C GLU A 446 25.55 -25.72 -19.33
N HIS A 447 26.81 -25.62 -19.77
CA HIS A 447 27.25 -26.24 -21.00
C HIS A 447 27.19 -27.75 -20.80
N HIS A 448 26.05 -28.33 -21.16
CA HIS A 448 26.00 -29.74 -21.53
C HIS A 448 26.83 -29.92 -22.81
N LEU A 449 27.93 -30.66 -22.68
CA LEU A 449 28.64 -31.34 -23.76
C LEU A 449 28.07 -32.75 -23.93
#